data_AF-R6UF33-F1
#
_entry.id   AF-R6UF33-F1
#
_cell.length_a   1.000
_cell.length_b   1.000
_cell.length_c   1.000
_cell.angle_alpha   90.00
_cell.angle_beta   90.00
_cell.angle_gamma   90.00
#
_symmetry.space_group_name_H-M   'P 1'
#
loop_
_entity.id
_entity.type
_entity.pdbx_description
1 polymer ?
#
loop_
_entity_poly.entity_id
_entity_poly.type
_entity_poly.pdbx_seq_one_letter_code
_entity_poly.pdbx_strand_id
1 'polypeptide(L)'
;MELYVMNKDIRVAVYKNGELEILNAQLAPYYLVKTKHLESWLEHRAIDSHRVNSRLLKKALRLKEKDDFNTVISVNAVTITDTYWVKEIGSSLTYEDVRFKDDFFAELALSGGYDNFNNASNSKNKRTPELTNTGSFEKCWKLINGAWFMYKTANDMQMFSELFTYKLGKKLGFNMADYQMGEGYIKTRDFTNNAGVNFEPMFDYVNDDDDYAVSLSVIQKYCPCAVGDYIRILFMDTLVANLDRHTFNYGFLRNADTGEYIGLAPNFDNNLSLISLSYPRNVKRKNDILVRLLVELINDNFGLDKYVPVLNRLDVEEVADSIPIDVNKSLVVDFVFNGYNSLIEQLDFKYVELEQSSFSMLDADIKKDLCYRVCNSKVIVRIANAHREELNRALAEIRQNYKKHCKY
;
A
#
# COMPACT_ATOMS: atom_id res chain seq x y z
N MET A 1 11.64 -16.97 -26.69
CA MET A 1 11.27 -15.58 -27.05
C MET A 1 12.40 -14.67 -26.61
N GLU A 2 12.82 -13.71 -27.44
CA GLU A 2 13.84 -12.71 -27.08
C GLU A 2 13.18 -11.33 -27.01
N LEU A 3 13.35 -10.64 -25.89
CA LEU A 3 12.62 -9.40 -25.59
C LEU A 3 13.57 -8.29 -25.14
N TYR A 4 13.20 -7.04 -25.43
CA TYR A 4 13.61 -5.90 -24.63
C TYR A 4 12.54 -5.59 -23.58
N VAL A 5 12.98 -5.30 -22.36
CA VAL A 5 12.18 -4.58 -21.36
C VAL A 5 12.46 -3.10 -21.56
N MET A 6 11.38 -2.32 -21.59
CA MET A 6 11.38 -0.91 -21.95
C MET A 6 10.81 -0.09 -20.79
N ASN A 7 11.33 1.13 -20.61
CA ASN A 7 10.67 2.21 -19.88
C ASN A 7 10.48 3.36 -20.88
N LYS A 8 9.23 3.72 -21.21
CA LYS A 8 8.92 4.54 -22.38
C LYS A 8 9.67 3.98 -23.60
N ASP A 9 10.48 4.76 -24.30
CA ASP A 9 11.26 4.30 -25.46
C ASP A 9 12.71 3.89 -25.13
N ILE A 10 13.06 3.83 -23.84
CA ILE A 10 14.40 3.47 -23.36
C ILE A 10 14.44 1.98 -23.05
N ARG A 11 15.44 1.28 -23.60
CA ARG A 11 15.73 -0.13 -23.26
C ARG A 11 16.35 -0.18 -21.87
N VAL A 12 15.72 -0.89 -20.94
CA VAL A 12 16.19 -1.00 -19.55
C VAL A 12 16.71 -2.39 -19.20
N ALA A 13 16.26 -3.42 -19.92
CA ALA A 13 16.83 -4.76 -19.86
C ALA A 13 16.67 -5.48 -21.20
N VAL A 14 17.45 -6.54 -21.40
CA VAL A 14 17.31 -7.48 -22.52
C VAL A 14 17.19 -8.90 -21.98
N TYR A 15 16.22 -9.64 -22.52
CA TYR A 15 15.99 -11.05 -22.21
C TYR A 15 16.34 -11.90 -23.43
N LYS A 16 17.38 -12.71 -23.32
CA LYS A 16 17.90 -13.53 -24.41
C LYS A 16 18.44 -14.84 -23.87
N ASN A 17 18.21 -15.93 -24.61
CA ASN A 17 18.67 -17.28 -24.22
C ASN A 17 18.25 -17.72 -22.81
N GLY A 18 17.10 -17.25 -22.31
CA GLY A 18 16.62 -17.57 -20.97
C GLY A 18 17.16 -16.67 -19.85
N GLU A 19 18.04 -15.71 -20.16
CA GLU A 19 18.69 -14.84 -19.17
C GLU A 19 18.26 -13.38 -19.35
N LEU A 20 18.08 -12.68 -18.22
CA LEU A 20 17.81 -11.24 -18.18
C LEU A 20 19.08 -10.45 -17.83
N GLU A 21 19.52 -9.59 -18.74
CA GLU A 21 20.58 -8.61 -18.52
C GLU A 21 19.97 -7.22 -18.30
N ILE A 22 20.31 -6.59 -17.19
CA ILE A 22 19.88 -5.22 -16.87
C ILE A 22 20.81 -4.23 -17.57
N LEU A 23 20.26 -3.39 -18.43
CA LEU A 23 20.99 -2.38 -19.21
C LEU A 23 20.98 -1.01 -18.51
N ASN A 24 19.88 -0.69 -17.81
CA ASN A 24 19.74 0.55 -17.05
C ASN A 24 18.96 0.27 -15.76
N ALA A 25 19.68 -0.02 -14.68
CA ALA A 25 19.09 -0.34 -13.39
C ALA A 25 18.30 0.83 -12.77
N GLN A 26 18.67 2.08 -13.09
CA GLN A 26 17.98 3.26 -12.58
C GLN A 26 16.57 3.38 -13.17
N LEU A 27 16.37 3.04 -14.44
CA LEU A 27 15.07 3.13 -15.11
C LEU A 27 14.33 1.80 -15.20
N ALA A 28 14.94 0.69 -14.79
CA ALA A 28 14.31 -0.62 -14.79
C ALA A 28 13.32 -0.78 -13.61
N PRO A 29 12.30 -1.65 -13.76
CA PRO A 29 11.47 -2.10 -12.64
C PRO A 29 12.35 -2.67 -11.53
N TYR A 30 12.15 -2.24 -10.28
CA TYR A 30 13.01 -2.68 -9.17
C TYR A 30 13.00 -4.21 -8.99
N TYR A 31 11.83 -4.85 -9.15
CA TYR A 31 11.70 -6.30 -9.09
C TYR A 31 12.69 -7.02 -10.02
N LEU A 32 12.82 -6.55 -11.28
CA LEU A 32 13.73 -7.15 -12.25
C LEU A 32 15.20 -6.89 -11.90
N VAL A 33 15.52 -5.71 -11.37
CA VAL A 33 16.88 -5.40 -10.90
C VAL A 33 17.29 -6.33 -9.76
N LYS A 34 16.38 -6.60 -8.83
CA LYS A 34 16.63 -7.45 -7.66
C LYS A 34 16.67 -8.93 -8.01
N THR A 35 15.73 -9.40 -8.84
CA THR A 35 15.46 -10.84 -8.99
C THR A 35 15.93 -11.41 -10.33
N LYS A 36 16.00 -10.58 -11.38
CA LYS A 36 16.19 -10.99 -12.77
C LYS A 36 15.14 -11.99 -13.31
N HIS A 37 14.01 -12.17 -12.62
CA HIS A 37 12.94 -13.10 -12.99
C HIS A 37 11.88 -12.40 -13.87
N LEU A 38 12.07 -12.42 -15.20
CA LEU A 38 11.16 -11.77 -16.13
C LEU A 38 9.75 -12.38 -16.13
N GLU A 39 9.64 -13.71 -16.11
CA GLU A 39 8.36 -14.41 -16.20
C GLU A 39 7.45 -14.04 -15.02
N SER A 40 7.95 -14.15 -13.78
CA SER A 40 7.20 -13.78 -12.58
C SER A 40 6.79 -12.31 -12.57
N TRP A 41 7.66 -11.39 -13.01
CA TRP A 41 7.29 -9.97 -13.14
C TRP A 41 6.15 -9.74 -14.14
N LEU A 42 6.13 -10.49 -15.25
CA LEU A 42 5.05 -10.43 -16.23
C LEU A 42 3.75 -11.02 -15.67
N GLU A 43 3.82 -12.16 -14.97
CA GLU A 43 2.67 -12.81 -14.36
C GLU A 43 1.99 -11.91 -13.32
N HIS A 44 2.75 -11.22 -12.46
CA HIS A 44 2.18 -10.28 -11.47
C HIS A 44 1.44 -9.10 -12.07
N ARG A 45 1.62 -8.82 -13.37
CA ARG A 45 0.92 -7.74 -14.09
C ARG A 45 -0.37 -8.22 -14.73
N ALA A 46 -0.65 -9.52 -14.75
CA ALA A 46 -1.83 -10.07 -15.39
C ALA A 46 -3.11 -9.76 -14.59
N ILE A 47 -4.22 -9.64 -15.31
CA ILE A 47 -5.55 -9.72 -14.70
C ILE A 47 -5.69 -11.03 -13.91
N ASP A 48 -6.25 -10.94 -12.70
CA ASP A 48 -6.52 -12.11 -11.87
C ASP A 48 -7.45 -13.10 -12.59
N SER A 49 -6.95 -14.32 -12.79
CA SER A 49 -7.67 -15.40 -13.46
C SER A 49 -8.91 -15.87 -12.68
N HIS A 50 -9.00 -15.56 -11.38
CA HIS A 50 -10.13 -15.88 -10.52
C HIS A 50 -11.30 -14.91 -10.65
N ARG A 51 -11.10 -13.74 -11.28
CA ARG A 51 -12.21 -12.85 -11.65
C ARG A 51 -13.12 -13.55 -12.65
N VAL A 52 -14.42 -13.56 -12.39
CA VAL A 52 -15.43 -14.20 -13.24
C VAL A 52 -15.38 -13.65 -14.66
N ASN A 53 -15.26 -12.32 -14.79
CA ASN A 53 -15.27 -11.64 -16.08
C ASN A 53 -13.94 -11.76 -16.84
N SER A 54 -12.83 -12.11 -16.18
CA SER A 54 -11.54 -12.33 -16.86
C SER A 54 -11.64 -13.42 -17.93
N ARG A 55 -12.36 -14.50 -17.63
CA ARG A 55 -12.60 -15.62 -18.57
C ARG A 55 -13.41 -15.18 -19.78
N LEU A 56 -14.41 -14.32 -19.58
CA LEU A 56 -15.22 -13.75 -20.66
C LEU A 56 -14.38 -12.83 -21.54
N LEU A 57 -13.57 -11.98 -20.93
CA LEU A 57 -12.65 -11.09 -21.62
C LEU A 57 -11.64 -11.86 -22.46
N LYS A 58 -10.91 -12.83 -21.88
CA LYS A 58 -9.97 -13.70 -22.60
C LYS A 58 -10.65 -14.44 -23.77
N LYS A 59 -11.93 -14.82 -23.62
CA LYS A 59 -12.73 -15.46 -24.69
C LYS A 59 -13.13 -14.46 -25.80
N ALA A 60 -13.59 -13.26 -25.47
CA ALA A 60 -13.97 -12.23 -26.44
C ALA A 60 -12.77 -11.74 -27.27
N LEU A 61 -11.59 -11.71 -26.65
CA LEU A 61 -10.32 -11.40 -27.31
C LEU A 61 -9.77 -12.55 -28.16
N ARG A 62 -10.33 -13.75 -28.06
CA ARG A 62 -9.88 -14.97 -28.75
C ARG A 62 -8.41 -15.31 -28.48
N LEU A 63 -7.96 -15.09 -27.23
CA LEU A 63 -6.61 -15.47 -26.82
C LEU A 63 -6.45 -17.00 -26.94
N LYS A 64 -5.38 -17.42 -27.64
CA LYS A 64 -5.05 -18.85 -27.82
C LYS A 64 -4.58 -19.45 -26.50
N GLU A 65 -3.63 -18.78 -25.87
CA GLU A 65 -3.05 -19.11 -24.57
C GLU A 65 -3.62 -18.16 -23.52
N LYS A 66 -3.98 -18.68 -22.36
CA LYS A 66 -4.79 -17.99 -21.34
C LYS A 66 -4.12 -17.95 -19.97
N ASP A 67 -2.93 -18.52 -19.84
CA ASP A 67 -2.05 -18.28 -18.70
C ASP A 67 -1.66 -16.80 -18.63
N ASP A 68 -1.16 -16.40 -17.47
CA ASP A 68 -0.97 -15.00 -17.12
C ASP A 68 0.17 -14.36 -17.93
N PHE A 69 1.26 -15.10 -18.15
CA PHE A 69 2.35 -14.68 -19.00
C PHE A 69 1.88 -14.35 -20.43
N ASN A 70 1.23 -15.28 -21.11
CA ASN A 70 0.75 -15.04 -22.47
C ASN A 70 -0.34 -13.96 -22.55
N THR A 71 -1.15 -13.83 -21.49
CA THR A 71 -2.17 -12.79 -21.39
C THR A 71 -1.54 -11.41 -21.45
N VAL A 72 -0.51 -11.13 -20.64
CA VAL A 72 0.13 -9.80 -20.64
C VAL A 72 0.97 -9.57 -21.88
N ILE A 73 1.65 -10.59 -22.41
CA ILE A 73 2.45 -10.46 -23.63
C ILE A 73 1.58 -10.04 -24.83
N SER A 74 0.32 -10.49 -24.89
CA SER A 74 -0.62 -10.10 -25.97
C SER A 74 -0.88 -8.58 -26.05
N VAL A 75 -0.61 -7.85 -24.97
CA VAL A 75 -0.70 -6.39 -24.88
C VAL A 75 0.65 -5.74 -24.53
N ASN A 76 1.77 -6.40 -24.83
CA ASN A 76 3.13 -5.92 -24.54
C ASN A 76 3.41 -5.63 -23.06
N ALA A 77 2.62 -6.23 -22.16
CA ALA A 77 2.65 -5.99 -20.72
C ALA A 77 2.45 -4.52 -20.31
N VAL A 78 1.87 -3.68 -21.16
CA VAL A 78 1.59 -2.28 -20.81
C VAL A 78 0.54 -2.24 -19.69
N THR A 79 0.69 -1.33 -18.73
CA THR A 79 -0.32 -1.01 -17.71
C THR A 79 -0.78 0.45 -17.84
N ILE A 80 -1.76 0.85 -17.02
CA ILE A 80 -2.15 2.26 -16.88
C ILE A 80 -1.23 3.01 -15.90
N THR A 81 -0.65 2.30 -14.94
CA THR A 81 -0.01 2.85 -13.74
C THR A 81 1.52 2.96 -13.84
N ASP A 82 2.10 2.62 -14.98
CA ASP A 82 3.54 2.73 -15.22
C ASP A 82 3.87 2.80 -16.72
N THR A 83 5.13 3.07 -17.03
CA THR A 83 5.67 3.17 -18.40
C THR A 83 6.49 1.96 -18.83
N TYR A 84 6.43 0.86 -18.08
CA TYR A 84 7.15 -0.37 -18.35
C TYR A 84 6.41 -1.27 -19.32
N TRP A 85 7.10 -1.81 -20.31
CA TRP A 85 6.53 -2.72 -21.30
C TRP A 85 7.60 -3.59 -21.94
N VAL A 86 7.20 -4.56 -22.76
CA VAL A 86 8.11 -5.45 -23.47
C VAL A 86 7.87 -5.46 -24.97
N LYS A 87 8.95 -5.63 -25.75
CA LYS A 87 8.87 -5.84 -27.19
C LYS A 87 9.91 -6.83 -27.69
N GLU A 88 9.60 -7.50 -28.79
CA GLU A 88 10.55 -8.37 -29.48
C GLU A 88 11.79 -7.59 -29.94
N ILE A 89 12.95 -8.24 -29.90
CA ILE A 89 14.18 -7.68 -30.44
C ILE A 89 14.00 -7.46 -31.95
N GLY A 90 14.29 -6.24 -32.41
CA GLY A 90 14.09 -5.81 -33.81
C GLY A 90 12.76 -5.11 -34.06
N SER A 91 11.81 -5.12 -33.12
CA SER A 91 10.55 -4.39 -33.26
C SER A 91 10.74 -2.86 -33.24
N SER A 92 10.10 -2.19 -34.19
CA SER A 92 10.07 -0.72 -34.31
C SER A 92 9.02 -0.04 -33.44
N LEU A 93 8.24 -0.81 -32.66
CA LEU A 93 7.22 -0.24 -31.77
C LEU A 93 7.83 0.76 -30.79
N THR A 94 7.08 1.84 -30.55
CA THR A 94 7.32 2.86 -29.52
C THR A 94 6.29 2.76 -28.40
N TYR A 95 6.52 3.42 -27.26
CA TYR A 95 5.55 3.46 -26.16
C TYR A 95 4.22 4.10 -26.59
N GLU A 96 4.25 5.12 -27.45
CA GLU A 96 3.06 5.78 -27.97
C GLU A 96 2.20 4.84 -28.85
N ASP A 97 2.80 3.84 -29.49
CA ASP A 97 2.08 2.82 -30.26
C ASP A 97 1.33 1.83 -29.37
N VAL A 98 1.87 1.53 -28.18
CA VAL A 98 1.39 0.43 -27.33
C VAL A 98 0.57 0.87 -26.13
N ARG A 99 0.73 2.13 -25.66
CA ARG A 99 -0.05 2.70 -24.55
C ARG A 99 -1.55 2.72 -24.86
N PHE A 100 -2.37 2.47 -23.85
CA PHE A 100 -3.81 2.44 -24.02
C PHE A 100 -4.40 3.84 -24.27
N LYS A 101 -5.36 3.92 -25.19
CA LYS A 101 -6.01 5.17 -25.65
C LYS A 101 -7.53 5.09 -25.65
N ASP A 102 -8.09 3.93 -25.30
CA ASP A 102 -9.52 3.66 -25.25
C ASP A 102 -9.84 2.61 -24.19
N ASP A 103 -11.08 2.61 -23.74
CA ASP A 103 -11.63 1.75 -22.70
C ASP A 103 -12.70 0.78 -23.24
N PHE A 104 -12.57 0.36 -24.50
CA PHE A 104 -13.64 -0.36 -25.22
C PHE A 104 -14.15 -1.63 -24.52
N PHE A 105 -13.30 -2.29 -23.74
CA PHE A 105 -13.62 -3.54 -23.04
C PHE A 105 -14.06 -3.34 -21.58
N ALA A 106 -14.13 -2.10 -21.10
CA ALA A 106 -14.37 -1.78 -19.70
C ALA A 106 -15.70 -2.36 -19.18
N GLU A 107 -16.78 -2.25 -19.96
CA GLU A 107 -18.09 -2.78 -19.57
C GLU A 107 -18.12 -4.31 -19.46
N LEU A 108 -17.40 -5.01 -20.34
CA LEU A 108 -17.27 -6.46 -20.26
C LEU A 108 -16.47 -6.87 -19.01
N ALA A 109 -15.37 -6.17 -18.72
CA ALA A 109 -14.54 -6.44 -17.56
C ALA A 109 -15.27 -6.17 -16.24
N LEU A 110 -16.13 -5.14 -16.19
CA LEU A 110 -16.87 -4.77 -14.98
C LEU A 110 -18.09 -5.65 -14.74
N SER A 111 -18.90 -5.92 -15.77
CA SER A 111 -20.26 -6.48 -15.60
C SER A 111 -20.50 -7.86 -16.23
N GLY A 112 -19.67 -8.31 -17.18
CA GLY A 112 -19.81 -9.64 -17.77
C GLY A 112 -21.04 -9.89 -18.67
N GLY A 113 -21.81 -8.86 -19.03
CA GLY A 113 -23.08 -9.00 -19.77
C GLY A 113 -22.95 -9.59 -21.20
N TYR A 114 -24.00 -10.26 -21.69
CA TYR A 114 -24.02 -10.90 -23.02
C TYR A 114 -23.82 -9.91 -24.17
N ASP A 115 -24.49 -8.76 -24.13
CA ASP A 115 -24.35 -7.72 -25.15
C ASP A 115 -22.93 -7.13 -25.13
N ASN A 116 -22.36 -6.91 -23.94
CA ASN A 116 -20.98 -6.47 -23.76
C ASN A 116 -20.00 -7.49 -24.35
N PHE A 117 -20.24 -8.79 -24.13
CA PHE A 117 -19.43 -9.87 -24.68
C PHE A 117 -19.49 -9.90 -26.21
N ASN A 118 -20.68 -9.77 -26.80
CA ASN A 118 -20.85 -9.76 -28.25
C ASN A 118 -20.18 -8.53 -28.88
N ASN A 119 -20.33 -7.36 -28.28
CA ASN A 119 -19.69 -6.14 -28.73
C ASN A 119 -18.15 -6.28 -28.71
N ALA A 120 -17.59 -6.69 -27.56
CA ALA A 120 -16.16 -6.97 -27.39
C ALA A 120 -15.62 -8.01 -28.40
N SER A 121 -16.39 -9.07 -28.64
CA SER A 121 -16.00 -10.16 -29.55
C SER A 121 -15.85 -9.70 -31.00
N ASN A 122 -16.64 -8.71 -31.42
CA ASN A 122 -16.64 -8.16 -32.77
C ASN A 122 -15.68 -6.96 -32.96
N SER A 123 -15.03 -6.48 -31.88
CA SER A 123 -14.02 -5.42 -32.01
C SER A 123 -12.85 -5.83 -32.89
N LYS A 124 -12.40 -4.91 -33.76
CA LYS A 124 -11.17 -5.08 -34.55
C LYS A 124 -9.90 -4.81 -33.72
N ASN A 125 -9.98 -3.90 -32.75
CA ASN A 125 -8.89 -3.64 -31.81
C ASN A 125 -9.03 -4.60 -30.62
N LYS A 126 -8.01 -5.44 -30.41
CA LYS A 126 -7.99 -6.43 -29.32
C LYS A 126 -7.07 -6.02 -28.16
N ARG A 127 -6.46 -4.84 -28.23
CA ARG A 127 -5.67 -4.30 -27.12
C ARG A 127 -6.60 -3.69 -26.08
N THR A 128 -6.33 -3.95 -24.80
CA THR A 128 -7.14 -3.45 -23.70
C THR A 128 -6.33 -3.37 -22.41
N PRO A 129 -6.51 -2.32 -21.58
CA PRO A 129 -5.90 -2.24 -20.25
C PRO A 129 -6.41 -3.32 -19.30
N GLU A 130 -7.55 -3.95 -19.61
CA GLU A 130 -8.18 -4.91 -18.71
C GLU A 130 -7.40 -6.22 -18.57
N LEU A 131 -6.49 -6.54 -19.50
CA LEU A 131 -5.61 -7.72 -19.35
C LEU A 131 -4.47 -7.50 -18.37
N THR A 132 -4.21 -6.25 -17.98
CA THR A 132 -3.18 -5.87 -17.01
C THR A 132 -3.75 -5.12 -15.80
N ASN A 133 -5.06 -5.28 -15.57
CA ASN A 133 -5.78 -4.73 -14.43
C ASN A 133 -5.82 -5.78 -13.30
N THR A 134 -4.75 -5.81 -12.50
CA THR A 134 -4.48 -6.79 -11.43
C THR A 134 -5.50 -6.73 -10.29
N GLY A 135 -5.57 -7.74 -9.41
CA GLY A 135 -6.45 -7.75 -8.22
C GLY A 135 -7.80 -8.46 -8.43
N SER A 136 -8.44 -8.85 -7.33
CA SER A 136 -9.46 -9.91 -7.30
C SER A 136 -10.92 -9.46 -7.49
N PHE A 137 -11.23 -8.19 -7.26
CA PHE A 137 -12.57 -7.64 -7.44
C PHE A 137 -12.86 -7.35 -8.92
N GLU A 138 -14.13 -7.43 -9.32
CA GLU A 138 -14.53 -6.98 -10.65
C GLU A 138 -14.36 -5.46 -10.78
N LYS A 139 -13.57 -5.08 -11.78
CA LYS A 139 -13.18 -3.70 -12.03
C LYS A 139 -12.77 -3.44 -13.46
N CYS A 140 -12.79 -2.18 -13.86
CA CYS A 140 -12.32 -1.75 -15.17
C CYS A 140 -11.71 -0.36 -15.14
N TRP A 141 -10.92 -0.05 -16.17
CA TRP A 141 -10.44 1.29 -16.47
C TRP A 141 -11.38 1.98 -17.44
N LYS A 142 -11.80 3.21 -17.12
CA LYS A 142 -12.54 4.09 -18.02
C LYS A 142 -11.76 5.36 -18.33
N LEU A 143 -11.78 5.79 -19.58
CA LEU A 143 -11.09 6.99 -20.04
C LEU A 143 -12.09 8.14 -20.17
N ILE A 144 -12.05 9.09 -19.24
CA ILE A 144 -13.02 10.19 -19.16
C ILE A 144 -12.27 11.51 -19.31
N ASN A 145 -12.55 12.25 -20.39
CA ASN A 145 -11.91 13.54 -20.68
C ASN A 145 -10.36 13.50 -20.62
N GLY A 146 -9.77 12.41 -21.11
CA GLY A 146 -8.32 12.22 -21.14
C GLY A 146 -7.68 11.79 -19.82
N ALA A 147 -8.47 11.42 -18.80
CA ALA A 147 -7.98 10.86 -17.55
C ALA A 147 -8.56 9.46 -17.30
N TRP A 148 -7.72 8.55 -16.83
CA TRP A 148 -8.14 7.21 -16.43
C TRP A 148 -8.80 7.19 -15.05
N PHE A 149 -9.88 6.44 -14.96
CA PHE A 149 -10.60 6.15 -13.73
C PHE A 149 -10.79 4.65 -13.58
N MET A 150 -10.44 4.10 -12.42
CA MET A 150 -10.78 2.74 -12.04
C MET A 150 -12.20 2.70 -11.50
N TYR A 151 -13.04 1.84 -12.07
CA TYR A 151 -14.37 1.51 -11.55
C TYR A 151 -14.29 0.13 -10.92
N LYS A 152 -14.70 -0.02 -9.67
CA LYS A 152 -14.70 -1.30 -8.96
C LYS A 152 -16.12 -1.59 -8.45
N THR A 153 -16.64 -2.78 -8.70
CA THR A 153 -17.95 -3.19 -8.15
C THR A 153 -17.89 -3.19 -6.63
N ALA A 154 -18.91 -2.63 -5.99
CA ALA A 154 -18.98 -2.60 -4.54
C ALA A 154 -20.44 -2.67 -4.09
N ASN A 155 -20.71 -3.47 -3.06
CA ASN A 155 -21.96 -3.36 -2.32
C ASN A 155 -21.93 -2.14 -1.38
N ASP A 156 -23.07 -1.81 -0.77
CA ASP A 156 -23.21 -0.66 0.12
C ASP A 156 -22.19 -0.63 1.26
N MET A 157 -21.90 -1.77 1.89
CA MET A 157 -20.95 -1.84 3.02
C MET A 157 -19.49 -1.64 2.58
N GLN A 158 -19.11 -2.22 1.43
CA GLN A 158 -17.78 -2.03 0.82
C GLN A 158 -17.60 -0.57 0.37
N MET A 159 -18.62 0.00 -0.27
CA MET A 159 -18.64 1.37 -0.75
C MET A 159 -18.58 2.36 0.41
N PHE A 160 -19.35 2.14 1.47
CA PHE A 160 -19.29 2.94 2.69
C PHE A 160 -17.90 2.87 3.33
N SER A 161 -17.31 1.69 3.45
CA SER A 161 -16.00 1.51 4.11
C SER A 161 -14.87 2.21 3.34
N GLU A 162 -14.84 2.11 2.01
CA GLU A 162 -13.85 2.82 1.18
C GLU A 162 -14.07 4.35 1.25
N LEU A 163 -15.32 4.83 1.09
CA LEU A 163 -15.63 6.26 1.15
C LEU A 163 -15.33 6.86 2.53
N PHE A 164 -15.61 6.12 3.60
CA PHE A 164 -15.31 6.53 4.97
C PHE A 164 -13.80 6.66 5.18
N THR A 165 -13.04 5.64 4.78
CA THR A 165 -11.58 5.63 4.91
C THR A 165 -10.95 6.77 4.11
N TYR A 166 -11.37 6.94 2.86
CA TYR A 166 -10.97 8.06 2.00
C TYR A 166 -11.24 9.42 2.66
N LYS A 167 -12.50 9.68 3.03
CA LYS A 167 -12.92 10.98 3.57
C LYS A 167 -12.26 11.30 4.90
N LEU A 168 -12.13 10.31 5.79
CA LEU A 168 -11.45 10.49 7.08
C LEU A 168 -9.96 10.79 6.86
N GLY A 169 -9.28 10.05 6.00
CA GLY A 169 -7.90 10.32 5.64
C GLY A 169 -7.70 11.72 5.06
N LYS A 170 -8.58 12.16 4.15
CA LYS A 170 -8.55 13.53 3.61
C LYS A 170 -8.78 14.60 4.67
N LYS A 171 -9.73 14.38 5.59
CA LYS A 171 -10.02 15.27 6.73
C LYS A 171 -8.79 15.41 7.64
N LEU A 172 -8.02 14.34 7.81
CA LEU A 172 -6.74 14.32 8.57
C LEU A 172 -5.53 14.84 7.77
N GLY A 173 -5.72 15.26 6.51
CA GLY A 173 -4.64 15.79 5.67
C GLY A 173 -3.73 14.72 5.08
N PHE A 174 -4.16 13.46 5.01
CA PHE A 174 -3.37 12.37 4.46
C PHE A 174 -3.38 12.36 2.94
N ASN A 175 -2.32 11.77 2.37
CA ASN A 175 -2.23 11.50 0.94
C ASN A 175 -3.13 10.28 0.61
N MET A 176 -4.34 10.54 0.12
CA MET A 176 -5.34 9.52 -0.23
C MET A 176 -5.66 9.57 -1.73
N ALA A 177 -5.86 8.41 -2.35
CA ALA A 177 -6.45 8.36 -3.68
C ALA A 177 -7.88 8.90 -3.64
N ASP A 178 -8.33 9.59 -4.69
CA ASP A 178 -9.62 10.26 -4.69
C ASP A 178 -10.76 9.33 -5.09
N TYR A 179 -11.67 9.04 -4.15
CA TYR A 179 -12.80 8.14 -4.37
C TYR A 179 -14.12 8.88 -4.57
N GLN A 180 -14.93 8.36 -5.48
CA GLN A 180 -16.27 8.87 -5.80
C GLN A 180 -17.27 7.73 -5.81
N MET A 181 -18.45 8.02 -5.24
CA MET A 181 -19.58 7.10 -5.24
C MET A 181 -20.17 6.96 -6.64
N GLY A 182 -20.62 5.76 -6.97
CA GLY A 182 -21.35 5.43 -8.18
C GLY A 182 -22.48 4.46 -7.92
N GLU A 183 -23.28 4.15 -8.94
CA GLU A 183 -24.39 3.20 -8.82
C GLU A 183 -23.87 1.76 -8.88
N GLY A 184 -23.73 1.10 -7.73
CA GLY A 184 -23.22 -0.29 -7.63
C GLY A 184 -21.71 -0.43 -7.84
N TYR A 185 -21.00 0.68 -7.97
CA TYR A 185 -19.54 0.72 -8.09
C TYR A 185 -18.97 1.95 -7.39
N ILE A 186 -17.70 1.85 -7.03
CA ILE A 186 -16.91 2.98 -6.57
C ILE A 186 -15.85 3.33 -7.62
N LYS A 187 -15.56 4.62 -7.77
CA LYS A 187 -14.59 5.13 -8.76
C LYS A 187 -13.39 5.74 -8.06
N THR A 188 -12.20 5.55 -8.62
CA THR A 188 -11.01 6.31 -8.22
C THR A 188 -10.25 6.78 -9.44
N ARG A 189 -9.69 7.98 -9.38
CA ARG A 189 -8.85 8.50 -10.47
C ARG A 189 -7.49 7.81 -10.42
N ASP A 190 -6.91 7.51 -11.58
CA ASP A 190 -5.52 7.11 -11.69
C ASP A 190 -4.59 8.17 -11.07
N PHE A 191 -3.93 7.81 -9.98
CA PHE A 191 -2.98 8.67 -9.26
C PHE A 191 -1.64 8.81 -9.98
N THR A 192 -1.37 7.99 -11.01
CA THR A 192 -0.13 8.10 -11.80
C THR A 192 -0.26 9.11 -12.94
N ASN A 193 -1.47 9.66 -13.13
CA ASN A 193 -1.80 10.69 -14.10
C ASN A 193 -1.35 10.31 -15.52
N ASN A 194 -1.92 9.22 -16.05
CA ASN A 194 -1.60 8.66 -17.36
C ASN A 194 -0.13 8.20 -17.47
N ALA A 195 0.35 7.46 -16.46
CA ALA A 195 1.73 7.00 -16.36
C ALA A 195 2.77 8.15 -16.45
N GLY A 196 2.47 9.31 -15.86
CA GLY A 196 3.44 10.38 -15.66
C GLY A 196 4.51 10.02 -14.61
N VAL A 197 4.20 9.04 -13.76
CA VAL A 197 5.09 8.38 -12.80
C VAL A 197 4.86 6.87 -12.87
N ASN A 198 5.84 6.09 -12.40
CA ASN A 198 5.73 4.64 -12.28
C ASN A 198 5.32 4.28 -10.86
N PHE A 199 4.22 3.54 -10.73
CA PHE A 199 3.88 2.88 -9.48
C PHE A 199 4.58 1.52 -9.39
N GLU A 200 5.33 1.30 -8.32
CA GLU A 200 5.94 0.01 -7.98
C GLU A 200 5.40 -0.46 -6.62
N PRO A 201 4.66 -1.59 -6.56
CA PRO A 201 4.11 -2.10 -5.31
C PRO A 201 5.23 -2.46 -4.32
N MET A 202 4.95 -2.40 -3.02
CA MET A 202 5.91 -2.83 -2.00
C MET A 202 6.35 -4.30 -2.20
N PHE A 203 5.48 -5.11 -2.82
CA PHE A 203 5.79 -6.48 -3.24
C PHE A 203 7.11 -6.57 -4.02
N ASP A 204 7.43 -5.58 -4.87
CA ASP A 204 8.68 -5.59 -5.64
C ASP A 204 9.93 -5.57 -4.75
N TYR A 205 9.79 -5.10 -3.51
CA TYR A 205 10.85 -4.90 -2.55
C TYR A 205 10.92 -6.00 -1.49
N VAL A 206 9.77 -6.50 -1.04
CA VAL A 206 9.66 -7.41 0.12
C VAL A 206 8.89 -8.70 -0.19
N ASN A 207 8.40 -8.88 -1.42
CA ASN A 207 7.49 -9.96 -1.82
C ASN A 207 6.21 -9.95 -0.94
N ASP A 208 5.76 -11.11 -0.46
CA ASP A 208 4.57 -11.26 0.39
C ASP A 208 4.81 -10.95 1.88
N ASP A 209 6.01 -10.47 2.25
CA ASP A 209 6.32 -10.11 3.64
C ASP A 209 5.62 -8.78 4.01
N ASP A 210 4.48 -8.89 4.69
CA ASP A 210 3.65 -7.78 5.13
C ASP A 210 4.03 -7.25 6.53
N ASP A 211 5.17 -7.69 7.09
CA ASP A 211 5.68 -7.16 8.35
C ASP A 211 5.96 -5.64 8.26
N TYR A 212 5.45 -4.92 9.27
CA TYR A 212 5.51 -3.47 9.26
C TYR A 212 6.95 -2.93 9.31
N ALA A 213 7.84 -3.57 10.07
CA ALA A 213 9.22 -3.15 10.25
C ALA A 213 10.07 -3.44 8.99
N VAL A 214 9.77 -4.53 8.29
CA VAL A 214 10.41 -4.87 7.01
C VAL A 214 10.13 -3.77 5.97
N SER A 215 8.85 -3.43 5.78
CA SER A 215 8.45 -2.35 4.87
C SER A 215 8.96 -0.97 5.30
N LEU A 216 8.93 -0.67 6.60
CA LEU A 216 9.51 0.57 7.14
C LEU A 216 11.00 0.69 6.79
N SER A 217 11.77 -0.40 6.93
CA SER A 217 13.20 -0.42 6.64
C SER A 217 13.50 -0.15 5.16
N VAL A 218 12.67 -0.70 4.25
CA VAL A 218 12.75 -0.40 2.82
C VAL A 218 12.46 1.07 2.54
N ILE A 219 11.40 1.62 3.13
CA ILE A 219 11.00 3.02 2.94
C ILE A 219 12.08 3.97 3.47
N GLN A 220 12.64 3.72 4.65
CA GLN A 220 13.75 4.50 5.19
C GLN A 220 14.98 4.47 4.28
N LYS A 221 15.26 3.36 3.63
CA LYS A 221 16.40 3.21 2.72
C LYS A 221 16.21 3.95 1.40
N TYR A 222 15.04 3.83 0.76
CA TYR A 222 14.83 4.31 -0.61
C TYR A 222 14.11 5.66 -0.69
N CYS A 223 13.22 5.96 0.25
CA CYS A 223 12.44 7.20 0.26
C CYS A 223 12.16 7.69 1.70
N PRO A 224 13.19 8.15 2.45
CA PRO A 224 13.04 8.52 3.86
C PRO A 224 11.98 9.59 4.13
N CYS A 225 11.70 10.47 3.17
CA CYS A 225 10.64 11.48 3.30
C CYS A 225 9.24 10.88 3.38
N ALA A 226 9.04 9.65 2.87
CA ALA A 226 7.74 8.98 2.84
C ALA A 226 7.45 8.14 4.08
N VAL A 227 8.36 8.06 5.05
CA VAL A 227 8.14 7.35 6.33
C VAL A 227 6.87 7.83 7.02
N GLY A 228 6.59 9.14 7.01
CA GLY A 228 5.39 9.67 7.62
C GLY A 228 4.10 9.19 6.94
N ASP A 229 4.11 9.04 5.62
CA ASP A 229 2.94 8.56 4.87
C ASP A 229 2.68 7.09 5.14
N TYR A 230 3.73 6.28 5.31
CA TYR A 230 3.58 4.89 5.70
C TYR A 230 2.92 4.73 7.08
N ILE A 231 3.39 5.48 8.07
CA ILE A 231 2.78 5.45 9.42
C ILE A 231 1.33 5.92 9.38
N ARG A 232 0.97 6.86 8.49
CA ARG A 232 -0.42 7.29 8.30
C ARG A 232 -1.29 6.23 7.62
N ILE A 233 -0.74 5.45 6.68
CA ILE A 233 -1.42 4.27 6.11
C ILE A 233 -1.72 3.27 7.23
N LEU A 234 -0.73 2.89 8.02
CA LEU A 234 -0.90 1.95 9.13
C LEU A 234 -1.87 2.49 10.19
N PHE A 235 -1.79 3.78 10.51
CA PHE A 235 -2.75 4.43 11.40
C PHE A 235 -4.19 4.31 10.88
N MET A 236 -4.42 4.58 9.58
CA MET A 236 -5.73 4.37 8.98
C MET A 236 -6.17 2.91 9.07
N ASP A 237 -5.30 1.97 8.69
CA ASP A 237 -5.60 0.54 8.73
C ASP A 237 -5.96 0.09 10.15
N THR A 238 -5.25 0.57 11.17
CA THR A 238 -5.60 0.35 12.58
C THR A 238 -6.99 0.90 12.92
N LEU A 239 -7.29 2.16 12.56
CA LEU A 239 -8.57 2.79 12.91
C LEU A 239 -9.76 2.08 12.25
N VAL A 240 -9.65 1.83 10.95
CA VAL A 240 -10.74 1.21 10.18
C VAL A 240 -10.69 -0.32 10.19
N ALA A 241 -9.75 -0.91 10.94
CA ALA A 241 -9.51 -2.35 10.98
C ALA A 241 -9.38 -2.97 9.58
N ASN A 242 -8.53 -2.39 8.73
CA ASN A 242 -8.20 -2.94 7.43
C ASN A 242 -7.24 -4.12 7.60
N LEU A 243 -7.75 -5.33 7.38
CA LEU A 243 -6.98 -6.57 7.51
C LEU A 243 -6.33 -6.99 6.19
N ASP A 244 -6.59 -6.26 5.09
CA ASP A 244 -6.17 -6.62 3.73
C ASP A 244 -5.12 -5.65 3.16
N ARG A 245 -4.33 -5.00 4.04
CA ARG A 245 -3.17 -4.22 3.61
C ARG A 245 -2.00 -5.15 3.25
N HIS A 246 -2.12 -5.82 2.10
CA HIS A 246 -1.03 -6.61 1.54
C HIS A 246 -0.08 -5.75 0.68
N THR A 247 1.08 -6.30 0.31
CA THR A 247 2.20 -5.57 -0.30
C THR A 247 1.96 -5.05 -1.72
N PHE A 248 0.82 -5.37 -2.34
CA PHE A 248 0.36 -4.74 -3.59
C PHE A 248 -0.54 -3.51 -3.35
N ASN A 249 -1.05 -3.31 -2.14
CA ASN A 249 -1.97 -2.22 -1.78
C ASN A 249 -1.26 -0.96 -1.25
N TYR A 250 0.05 -0.87 -1.43
CA TYR A 250 0.88 0.32 -1.19
C TYR A 250 2.22 0.13 -1.91
N GLY A 251 2.98 1.20 -2.09
CA GLY A 251 4.24 1.15 -2.83
C GLY A 251 4.76 2.53 -3.19
N PHE A 252 5.86 2.56 -3.95
CA PHE A 252 6.52 3.81 -4.32
C PHE A 252 5.95 4.38 -5.62
N LEU A 253 6.00 5.72 -5.71
CA LEU A 253 5.97 6.43 -6.98
C LEU A 253 7.40 6.79 -7.38
N ARG A 254 7.79 6.41 -8.58
CA ARG A 254 9.09 6.74 -9.18
C ARG A 254 8.89 7.66 -10.37
N ASN A 255 9.78 8.62 -10.55
CA ASN A 255 9.78 9.46 -11.73
C ASN A 255 10.05 8.59 -12.96
N ALA A 256 9.15 8.62 -13.95
CA ALA A 256 9.24 7.74 -15.11
C ALA A 256 10.47 8.03 -16.00
N ASP A 257 10.98 9.27 -15.99
CA ASP A 257 12.11 9.72 -16.80
C ASP A 257 13.46 9.58 -16.10
N THR A 258 13.49 9.73 -14.76
CA THR A 258 14.76 9.72 -13.97
C THR A 258 14.92 8.49 -13.08
N GLY A 259 13.84 7.75 -12.81
CA GLY A 259 13.82 6.60 -11.91
C GLY A 259 13.92 6.97 -10.42
N GLU A 260 13.95 8.26 -10.07
CA GLU A 260 14.05 8.73 -8.69
C GLU A 260 12.77 8.44 -7.90
N TYR A 261 12.93 8.09 -6.61
CA TYR A 261 11.82 7.91 -5.69
C TYR A 261 11.20 9.27 -5.34
N ILE A 262 9.90 9.41 -5.58
CA ILE A 262 9.14 10.65 -5.31
C ILE A 262 8.51 10.60 -3.91
N GLY A 263 7.96 9.44 -3.55
CA GLY A 263 7.19 9.23 -2.33
C GLY A 263 6.47 7.90 -2.38
N LEU A 264 5.55 7.67 -1.43
CA LEU A 264 4.59 6.58 -1.54
C LEU A 264 3.41 7.00 -2.42
N ALA A 265 2.79 6.03 -3.07
CA ALA A 265 1.48 6.21 -3.69
C ALA A 265 0.46 6.67 -2.64
N PRO A 266 -0.54 7.48 -3.01
CA PRO A 266 -1.63 7.83 -2.11
C PRO A 266 -2.29 6.55 -1.56
N ASN A 267 -2.74 6.54 -0.30
CA ASN A 267 -3.45 5.38 0.27
C ASN A 267 -4.69 5.04 -0.60
N PHE A 268 -4.76 3.79 -1.03
CA PHE A 268 -5.79 3.23 -1.89
C PHE A 268 -6.16 1.81 -1.45
N ASP A 269 -7.23 1.27 -2.02
CA ASP A 269 -7.73 -0.10 -1.77
C ASP A 269 -8.02 -0.39 -0.29
N ASN A 270 -9.07 0.25 0.23
CA ASN A 270 -9.55 0.08 1.61
C ASN A 270 -10.92 -0.61 1.65
N ASN A 271 -11.33 -1.27 0.56
CA ASN A 271 -12.67 -1.81 0.36
C ASN A 271 -12.99 -3.02 1.25
N LEU A 272 -11.97 -3.66 1.83
CA LEU A 272 -12.09 -4.74 2.81
C LEU A 272 -11.88 -4.28 4.27
N SER A 273 -11.93 -2.97 4.51
CA SER A 273 -11.91 -2.40 5.86
C SER A 273 -13.29 -2.37 6.53
N LEU A 274 -13.31 -2.03 7.80
CA LEU A 274 -14.45 -1.55 8.58
C LEU A 274 -15.64 -2.51 8.59
N ILE A 275 -16.73 -2.15 7.91
CA ILE A 275 -17.96 -2.96 7.87
C ILE A 275 -18.12 -3.71 6.55
N SER A 276 -17.15 -3.63 5.64
CA SER A 276 -17.23 -4.18 4.27
C SER A 276 -17.75 -5.62 4.18
N LEU A 277 -17.40 -6.47 5.14
CA LEU A 277 -17.84 -7.86 5.24
C LEU A 277 -18.96 -8.05 6.27
N SER A 278 -18.84 -7.41 7.44
CA SER A 278 -19.81 -7.51 8.54
C SER A 278 -19.60 -6.43 9.58
N TYR A 279 -20.60 -6.19 10.43
CA TYR A 279 -20.43 -5.29 11.57
C TYR A 279 -19.50 -5.90 12.63
N PRO A 280 -18.55 -5.11 13.17
CA PRO A 280 -17.62 -5.59 14.19
C PRO A 280 -18.35 -5.93 15.48
N ARG A 281 -18.09 -7.13 16.02
CA ARG A 281 -18.62 -7.57 17.32
C ARG A 281 -17.87 -6.93 18.49
N ASN A 282 -16.56 -6.73 18.34
CA ASN A 282 -15.69 -6.13 19.36
C ASN A 282 -15.64 -4.60 19.21
N VAL A 283 -16.77 -3.92 19.41
CA VAL A 283 -16.86 -2.44 19.28
C VAL A 283 -15.91 -1.72 20.24
N LYS A 284 -15.62 -2.33 21.39
CA LYS A 284 -14.68 -1.80 22.40
C LYS A 284 -13.20 -1.94 22.01
N ARG A 285 -12.88 -2.62 20.90
CA ARG A 285 -11.50 -2.82 20.40
C ARG A 285 -10.55 -3.41 21.46
N LYS A 286 -11.05 -4.33 22.30
CA LYS A 286 -10.22 -5.04 23.29
C LYS A 286 -9.29 -6.02 22.60
N ASN A 287 -8.01 -6.06 22.99
CA ASN A 287 -7.00 -6.97 22.43
C ASN A 287 -6.91 -6.90 20.91
N ASP A 288 -7.00 -5.69 20.36
CA ASP A 288 -6.95 -5.47 18.92
C ASP A 288 -5.54 -5.63 18.38
N ILE A 289 -5.37 -6.56 17.44
CA ILE A 289 -4.07 -6.90 16.88
C ILE A 289 -3.44 -5.74 16.10
N LEU A 290 -4.23 -4.99 15.32
CA LEU A 290 -3.70 -3.89 14.51
C LEU A 290 -3.27 -2.71 15.38
N VAL A 291 -3.96 -2.49 16.51
CA VAL A 291 -3.49 -1.52 17.52
C VAL A 291 -2.15 -1.99 18.08
N ARG A 292 -2.04 -3.25 18.49
CA ARG A 292 -0.81 -3.80 19.06
C ARG A 292 0.37 -3.71 18.08
N LEU A 293 0.18 -4.13 16.83
CA LEU A 293 1.23 -4.10 15.80
C LEU A 293 1.74 -2.68 15.53
N LEU A 294 0.84 -1.69 15.44
CA LEU A 294 1.25 -0.29 15.26
C LEU A 294 1.96 0.25 16.50
N VAL A 295 1.51 -0.10 17.71
CA VAL A 295 2.18 0.27 18.96
C VAL A 295 3.58 -0.33 19.03
N GLU A 296 3.74 -1.62 18.74
CA GLU A 296 5.03 -2.32 18.71
C GLU A 296 5.99 -1.62 17.73
N LEU A 297 5.56 -1.39 16.48
CA LEU A 297 6.36 -0.68 15.48
C LEU A 297 6.80 0.71 15.97
N ILE A 298 5.86 1.49 16.50
CA ILE A 298 6.15 2.85 17.00
C ILE A 298 7.07 2.79 18.21
N ASN A 299 6.94 1.79 19.09
CA ASN A 299 7.77 1.63 20.27
C ASN A 299 9.20 1.32 19.89
N ASP A 300 9.38 0.40 18.96
CA ASP A 300 10.69 -0.06 18.52
C ASP A 300 11.44 1.03 17.73
N ASN A 301 10.74 2.06 17.24
CA ASN A 301 11.29 3.09 16.37
C ASN A 301 11.08 4.52 16.91
N PHE A 302 12.16 5.12 17.42
CA PHE A 302 12.12 6.45 18.02
C PHE A 302 11.61 7.54 17.06
N GLY A 303 10.62 8.32 17.49
CA GLY A 303 10.16 9.51 16.76
C GLY A 303 9.16 9.23 15.65
N LEU A 304 8.64 8.01 15.52
CA LEU A 304 7.51 7.71 14.62
C LEU A 304 6.16 8.19 15.18
N ASP A 305 6.07 8.37 16.50
CA ASP A 305 4.87 8.87 17.20
C ASP A 305 4.42 10.25 16.72
N LYS A 306 5.35 11.09 16.26
CA LYS A 306 5.03 12.40 15.67
C LYS A 306 4.16 12.32 14.41
N TYR A 307 4.07 11.15 13.78
CA TYR A 307 3.23 10.92 12.59
C TYR A 307 1.82 10.42 12.94
N VAL A 308 1.56 10.05 14.20
CA VAL A 308 0.21 9.72 14.68
C VAL A 308 -0.55 11.01 14.89
N PRO A 309 -1.65 11.28 14.14
CA PRO A 309 -2.41 12.51 14.30
C PRO A 309 -3.29 12.46 15.54
N VAL A 310 -3.76 13.64 15.96
CA VAL A 310 -4.88 13.74 16.90
C VAL A 310 -6.19 13.53 16.13
N LEU A 311 -7.03 12.62 16.61
CA LEU A 311 -8.37 12.39 16.08
C LEU A 311 -9.43 12.95 17.02
N ASN A 312 -10.37 13.74 16.48
CA ASN A 312 -11.56 14.19 17.21
C ASN A 312 -12.76 13.33 16.82
N ARG A 313 -13.58 12.92 17.80
CA ARG A 313 -14.80 12.15 17.57
C ARG A 313 -15.78 12.86 16.64
N LEU A 314 -15.87 14.19 16.73
CA LEU A 314 -16.74 15.00 15.86
C LEU A 314 -16.35 14.87 14.38
N ASP A 315 -15.06 14.81 14.07
CA ASP A 315 -14.60 14.63 12.68
C ASP A 315 -15.02 13.25 12.13
N VAL A 316 -15.00 12.22 12.98
CA VAL A 316 -15.44 10.86 12.64
C VAL A 316 -16.95 10.84 12.36
N GLU A 317 -17.74 11.51 13.20
CA GLU A 317 -19.19 11.65 13.05
C GLU A 317 -19.54 12.39 11.76
N GLU A 318 -18.95 13.56 11.53
CA GLU A 318 -19.17 14.35 10.31
C GLU A 318 -18.85 13.55 9.04
N VAL A 319 -17.75 12.79 9.05
CA VAL A 319 -17.38 11.93 7.92
C VAL A 319 -18.41 10.83 7.70
N ALA A 320 -18.82 10.11 8.75
CA ALA A 320 -19.83 9.06 8.65
C ALA A 320 -21.16 9.61 8.11
N ASP A 321 -21.60 10.77 8.63
CA ASP A 321 -22.86 11.40 8.24
C ASP A 321 -22.84 11.90 6.80
N SER A 322 -21.69 12.35 6.30
CA SER A 322 -21.53 12.82 4.92
C SER A 322 -21.69 11.74 3.84
N ILE A 323 -21.74 10.46 4.21
CA ILE A 323 -21.84 9.33 3.26
C ILE A 323 -23.30 8.92 3.13
N PRO A 324 -23.90 9.01 1.93
CA PRO A 324 -25.32 8.75 1.71
C PRO A 324 -25.62 7.25 1.53
N ILE A 325 -25.14 6.42 2.47
CA ILE A 325 -25.37 4.97 2.49
C ILE A 325 -25.97 4.63 3.86
N ASP A 326 -27.05 3.84 3.85
CA ASP A 326 -27.78 3.46 5.05
C ASP A 326 -27.08 2.31 5.78
N VAL A 327 -26.31 2.65 6.81
CA VAL A 327 -25.58 1.74 7.69
C VAL A 327 -25.66 2.25 9.12
N ASN A 328 -25.28 1.40 10.09
CA ASN A 328 -25.21 1.83 11.49
C ASN A 328 -23.97 2.73 11.74
N LYS A 329 -24.12 4.02 11.41
CA LYS A 329 -23.07 5.04 11.54
C LYS A 329 -22.60 5.25 12.98
N SER A 330 -23.51 5.21 13.95
CA SER A 330 -23.15 5.33 15.37
C SER A 330 -22.19 4.22 15.81
N LEU A 331 -22.44 2.98 15.39
CA LEU A 331 -21.55 1.86 15.69
C LEU A 331 -20.18 2.03 15.01
N VAL A 332 -20.15 2.51 13.77
CA VAL A 332 -18.90 2.82 13.06
C VAL A 332 -18.07 3.87 13.81
N VAL A 333 -18.70 4.98 14.20
CA VAL A 333 -18.05 6.05 14.96
C VAL A 333 -17.47 5.50 16.26
N ASP A 334 -18.25 4.74 17.01
CA ASP A 334 -17.79 4.13 18.27
C ASP A 334 -16.63 3.17 18.03
N PHE A 335 -16.71 2.32 17.00
CA PHE A 335 -15.66 1.35 16.66
C PHE A 335 -14.33 2.04 16.32
N VAL A 336 -14.37 3.06 15.46
CA VAL A 336 -13.19 3.82 15.03
C VAL A 336 -12.59 4.59 16.20
N PHE A 337 -13.42 5.29 16.97
CA PHE A 337 -12.94 6.12 18.07
C PHE A 337 -12.44 5.28 19.27
N ASN A 338 -13.05 4.13 19.53
CA ASN A 338 -12.52 3.18 20.51
C ASN A 338 -11.15 2.61 20.08
N GLY A 339 -10.94 2.41 18.78
CA GLY A 339 -9.65 1.97 18.23
C GLY A 339 -8.57 3.02 18.44
N TYR A 340 -8.91 4.27 18.15
CA TYR A 340 -8.06 5.42 18.43
C TYR A 340 -7.73 5.55 19.93
N ASN A 341 -8.73 5.49 20.82
CA ASN A 341 -8.50 5.59 22.27
C ASN A 341 -7.59 4.47 22.77
N SER A 342 -7.80 3.23 22.32
CA SER A 342 -6.95 2.09 22.65
C SER A 342 -5.51 2.28 22.17
N LEU A 343 -5.33 2.84 20.96
CA LEU A 343 -4.01 3.20 20.43
C LEU A 343 -3.33 4.25 21.29
N ILE A 344 -4.00 5.38 21.58
CA ILE A 344 -3.41 6.46 22.37
C ILE A 344 -3.11 6.04 23.81
N GLU A 345 -3.98 5.25 24.43
CA GLU A 345 -3.74 4.69 25.78
C GLU A 345 -2.47 3.83 25.82
N GLN A 346 -2.26 3.00 24.80
CA GLN A 346 -1.06 2.17 24.69
C GLN A 346 0.18 2.96 24.24
N LEU A 347 -0.02 4.07 23.52
CA LEU A 347 1.04 5.00 23.12
C LEU A 347 1.38 6.03 24.22
N ASP A 348 0.85 5.94 25.44
CA ASP A 348 1.18 6.88 26.51
C ASP A 348 2.61 6.63 27.05
N PHE A 349 3.59 7.25 26.38
CA PHE A 349 5.01 7.18 26.72
C PHE A 349 5.45 8.35 27.61
N LYS A 350 6.48 8.09 28.41
CA LYS A 350 7.34 9.12 28.97
C LYS A 350 8.76 8.95 28.47
N TYR A 351 9.39 10.07 28.15
CA TYR A 351 10.83 10.12 27.90
C TYR A 351 11.55 10.28 29.24
N VAL A 352 12.49 9.38 29.51
CA VAL A 352 13.38 9.45 30.66
C VAL A 352 14.78 9.69 30.14
N GLU A 353 15.40 10.76 30.64
CA GLU A 353 16.78 11.10 30.33
C GLU A 353 17.70 10.44 31.34
N LEU A 354 18.67 9.66 30.85
CA LEU A 354 19.67 8.96 31.65
C LEU A 354 21.07 9.45 31.29
N GLU A 355 21.97 9.48 32.27
CA GLU A 355 23.40 9.58 31.99
C GLU A 355 23.86 8.29 31.30
N GLN A 356 24.77 8.39 30.31
CA GLN A 356 25.30 7.22 29.61
C GLN A 356 25.86 6.15 30.56
N SER A 357 26.50 6.58 31.67
CA SER A 357 27.03 5.68 32.70
C SER A 357 25.94 4.89 33.43
N SER A 358 24.76 5.51 33.64
CA SER A 358 23.62 4.83 34.25
C SER A 358 22.96 3.88 33.27
N PHE A 359 22.84 4.29 32.00
CA PHE A 359 22.32 3.44 30.95
C PHE A 359 23.21 2.22 30.70
N SER A 360 24.53 2.39 30.67
CA SER A 360 25.47 1.28 30.48
C SER A 360 25.42 0.24 31.60
N MET A 361 24.93 0.60 32.79
CA MET A 361 24.77 -0.31 33.93
C MET A 361 23.44 -1.06 33.95
N LEU A 362 22.48 -0.73 33.07
CA LEU A 362 21.24 -1.50 32.95
C LEU A 362 21.55 -2.92 32.45
N ASP A 363 20.73 -3.88 32.89
CA ASP A 363 20.81 -5.26 32.42
C ASP A 363 20.65 -5.34 30.89
N ALA A 364 21.30 -6.31 30.26
CA ALA A 364 21.24 -6.49 28.80
C ALA A 364 19.82 -6.82 28.34
N ASP A 365 19.06 -7.58 29.12
CA ASP A 365 17.67 -7.94 28.81
C ASP A 365 16.76 -6.70 28.91
N ILE A 366 16.95 -5.89 29.96
CA ILE A 366 16.23 -4.60 30.09
C ILE A 366 16.58 -3.67 28.93
N LYS A 367 17.86 -3.54 28.56
CA LYS A 367 18.28 -2.67 27.45
C LYS A 367 17.71 -3.10 26.10
N LYS A 368 17.51 -4.41 25.89
CA LYS A 368 16.98 -4.96 24.64
C LYS A 368 15.53 -4.52 24.41
N ASP A 369 14.78 -4.34 25.49
CA ASP A 369 13.37 -3.94 25.45
C ASP A 369 13.18 -2.41 25.51
N LEU A 370 14.27 -1.65 25.61
CA LEU A 370 14.23 -0.19 25.64
C LEU A 370 14.44 0.40 24.24
N CYS A 371 13.51 1.25 23.82
CA CYS A 371 13.76 2.17 22.71
C CYS A 371 14.49 3.41 23.22
N TYR A 372 15.72 3.64 22.75
CA TYR A 372 16.52 4.77 23.20
C TYR A 372 17.32 5.40 22.07
N ARG A 373 17.68 6.66 22.26
CA ARG A 373 18.68 7.35 21.44
C ARG A 373 19.79 7.92 22.30
N VAL A 374 21.01 7.86 21.79
CA VAL A 374 22.17 8.47 22.44
C VAL A 374 22.34 9.90 21.93
N CYS A 375 22.39 10.86 22.84
CA CYS A 375 22.59 12.28 22.54
C CYS A 375 23.68 12.84 23.45
N ASN A 376 24.88 13.06 22.91
CA ASN A 376 26.05 13.51 23.66
C ASN A 376 26.30 12.62 24.89
N SER A 377 26.37 13.17 26.11
CA SER A 377 26.59 12.42 27.36
C SER A 377 25.35 11.71 27.90
N LYS A 378 24.20 11.84 27.22
CA LYS A 378 22.91 11.37 27.72
C LYS A 378 22.28 10.34 26.79
N VAL A 379 21.43 9.50 27.38
CA VAL A 379 20.61 8.52 26.70
C VAL A 379 19.16 8.88 26.97
N ILE A 380 18.41 9.19 25.92
CA ILE A 380 16.98 9.45 26.02
C ILE A 380 16.28 8.12 25.79
N VAL A 381 15.70 7.58 26.85
CA VAL A 381 14.94 6.34 26.84
C VAL A 381 13.46 6.68 26.72
N ARG A 382 12.77 6.07 25.76
CA ARG A 382 11.33 6.15 25.61
C ARG A 382 10.70 4.95 26.32
N ILE A 383 9.77 5.19 27.24
CA ILE A 383 9.19 4.13 28.08
C ILE A 383 7.68 4.26 28.07
N ALA A 384 6.97 3.18 27.77
CA ALA A 384 5.51 3.14 27.95
C ALA A 384 5.19 3.26 29.44
N ASN A 385 4.13 3.97 29.82
CA ASN A 385 3.78 4.15 31.23
C ASN A 385 3.70 2.82 32.02
N ALA A 386 3.31 1.72 31.38
CA ALA A 386 3.28 0.38 31.97
C ALA A 386 4.65 -0.16 32.45
N HIS A 387 5.75 0.18 31.76
CA HIS A 387 7.11 -0.29 32.09
C HIS A 387 7.89 0.71 32.97
N ARG A 388 7.26 1.82 33.34
CA ARG A 388 7.91 2.92 34.06
C ARG A 388 8.35 2.53 35.46
N GLU A 389 7.53 1.78 36.18
CA GLU A 389 7.87 1.35 37.54
C GLU A 389 9.05 0.37 37.58
N GLU A 390 9.14 -0.49 36.57
CA GLU A 390 10.22 -1.45 36.41
C GLU A 390 11.55 -0.75 36.13
N LEU A 391 11.59 0.19 35.17
CA LEU A 391 12.82 0.95 34.95
C LEU A 391 13.20 1.80 36.16
N ASN A 392 12.24 2.45 36.82
CA ASN A 392 12.53 3.24 38.01
C ASN A 392 13.12 2.38 39.14
N ARG A 393 12.67 1.13 39.29
CA ARG A 393 13.26 0.15 40.22
C ARG A 393 14.69 -0.19 39.84
N ALA A 394 14.95 -0.56 38.58
CA ALA A 394 16.30 -0.88 38.10
C ALA A 394 17.28 0.30 38.29
N LEU A 395 16.85 1.53 37.98
CA LEU A 395 17.67 2.73 38.19
C LEU A 395 17.90 3.04 39.66
N ALA A 396 16.93 2.77 40.54
CA ALA A 396 17.09 2.94 41.98
C ALA A 396 18.12 1.94 42.55
N GLU A 397 18.12 0.70 42.07
CA GLU A 397 19.10 -0.33 42.43
C GLU A 397 20.51 0.06 41.99
N ILE A 398 20.69 0.53 40.75
CA ILE A 398 21.98 1.05 40.25
C ILE A 398 22.49 2.18 41.16
N ARG A 399 21.62 3.14 41.51
CA ARG A 399 21.98 4.26 42.40
C ARG A 399 22.35 3.80 43.80
N GLN A 400 21.68 2.77 44.35
CA GLN A 400 22.02 2.20 45.65
C GLN A 400 23.36 1.46 45.63
N ASN A 401 23.63 0.68 44.59
CA ASN A 401 24.88 -0.05 44.43
C ASN A 401 26.08 0.90 44.24
N TYR A 402 25.90 1.98 43.47
CA TYR A 402 26.91 3.03 43.33
C TYR A 402 27.22 3.72 44.67
N LYS A 403 26.19 4.04 45.47
CA LYS A 403 26.37 4.60 46.82
C LYS A 403 27.03 3.65 47.81
N LYS A 404 26.88 2.33 47.65
CA LYS A 404 27.57 1.32 48.48
C LYS A 404 29.06 1.20 48.12
N HIS A 405 29.44 1.42 46.86
CA HIS A 405 30.83 1.29 46.41
C HIS A 405 31.64 2.61 46.48
N CYS A 406 30.99 3.77 46.56
CA CYS A 406 31.65 5.07 46.83
C CYS A 406 31.80 5.40 48.33
N LYS A 407 31.44 4.48 49.24
CA LYS A 407 31.80 4.59 50.67
C LYS A 407 33.12 3.87 50.94
N TYR A 408 34.21 4.38 50.37
CA TYR A 408 35.58 4.13 50.81
C TYR A 408 36.42 5.39 50.61
#